data_AF-A0A2X2BHC2-F1
#
_entry.id   AF-A0A2X2BHC2-F1
#
_cell.length_a   1.000
_cell.length_b   1.000
_cell.length_c   1.000
_cell.angle_alpha   90.00
_cell.angle_beta   90.00
_cell.angle_gamma   90.00
#
_symmetry.space_group_name_H-M   'P 1'
#
loop_
_entity.id
_entity.type
_entity.pdbx_description
1 polymer ?
#
loop_
_entity_poly.entity_id
_entity_poly.type
_entity_poly.pdbx_seq_one_letter_code
_entity_poly.pdbx_strand_id
1 'polypeptide(L)' 'MNIANLTQEEKDKINVDLAASGVAYKERLNMPVVASEVERQQPAHLRAYFNERLAFLS' A
#
# COMPACT_ATOMS: atom_id res chain seq x y z
N MET A 1 2.96 22.05 -0.56
CA MET A 1 1.95 21.37 0.29
C MET A 1 2.65 20.87 1.54
N ASN A 2 2.19 21.25 2.74
CA ASN A 2 2.78 20.81 4.01
C ASN A 2 2.23 19.42 4.38
N ILE A 3 3.07 18.40 4.26
CA ILE A 3 2.74 16.99 4.56
C ILE A 3 2.36 16.80 6.05
N ALA A 4 2.78 17.74 6.91
CA ALA A 4 2.48 17.74 8.34
C ALA A 4 1.01 18.04 8.69
N ASN A 5 0.27 18.77 7.82
CA ASN A 5 -1.14 19.12 8.02
C ASN A 5 -2.12 18.08 7.45
N LEU A 6 -1.61 17.00 6.86
CA LEU A 6 -2.45 15.91 6.36
C LEU A 6 -3.03 15.13 7.54
N THR A 7 -4.32 14.84 7.44
CA THR A 7 -5.04 13.96 8.37
C THR A 7 -4.38 12.58 8.38
N GLN A 8 -4.52 11.84 9.48
CA GLN A 8 -3.99 10.46 9.56
C GLN A 8 -4.48 9.63 8.37
N GLU A 9 -5.74 9.79 7.98
CA GLU A 9 -6.32 9.07 6.85
C GLU A 9 -5.59 9.29 5.51
N GLU A 10 -5.13 10.51 5.22
CA GLU A 10 -4.33 10.81 4.03
C GLU A 10 -2.95 10.14 4.10
N LYS A 11 -2.31 10.17 5.27
CA LYS A 11 -1.02 9.51 5.49
C LYS A 11 -1.15 8.00 5.37
N ASP A 12 -2.22 7.43 5.91
CA ASP A 12 -2.51 6.01 5.82
C ASP A 12 -2.79 5.60 4.36
N LYS A 13 -3.57 6.37 3.59
CA LYS A 13 -3.76 6.13 2.15
C LYS A 13 -2.44 6.15 1.37
N ILE A 14 -1.56 7.11 1.65
CA ILE A 14 -0.24 7.19 1.01
C ILE A 14 0.64 5.99 1.39
N ASN A 15 0.65 5.57 2.65
CA ASN A 15 1.37 4.38 3.09
C ASN A 15 0.85 3.12 2.40
N VAL A 16 -0.47 3.01 2.23
CA VAL A 16 -1.12 1.90 1.53
C VAL A 16 -0.74 1.86 0.06
N ASP A 17 -0.78 3.00 -0.63
CA ASP A 17 -0.31 3.15 -2.02
C ASP A 17 1.16 2.75 -2.19
N LEU A 18 2.02 3.23 -1.28
CA LEU A 18 3.44 2.92 -1.30
C LEU A 18 3.70 1.43 -1.05
N ALA A 19 2.94 0.83 -0.15
CA ALA A 19 3.06 -0.59 0.13
C ALA A 19 2.58 -1.44 -1.05
N ALA A 20 1.47 -1.07 -1.69
CA ALA A 20 0.93 -1.76 -2.86
C ALA A 20 1.90 -1.68 -4.04
N SER A 21 2.44 -0.48 -4.32
CA SER A 21 3.44 -0.27 -5.37
C SER A 21 4.76 -0.98 -5.05
N GLY A 22 5.19 -0.99 -3.79
CA GLY A 22 6.36 -1.74 -3.35
C GLY A 22 6.21 -3.25 -3.57
N VAL A 23 5.01 -3.80 -3.36
CA VAL A 23 4.71 -5.21 -3.64
C VAL A 23 4.75 -5.50 -5.13
N ALA A 24 3.95 -4.79 -5.93
CA ALA A 24 3.91 -4.98 -7.38
C ALA A 24 5.30 -4.80 -8.03
N TYR A 25 6.07 -3.80 -7.58
CA TYR A 25 7.43 -3.56 -8.06
C TYR A 25 8.39 -4.69 -7.69
N LYS A 26 8.37 -5.17 -6.44
CA LYS A 26 9.22 -6.30 -6.02
C LYS A 26 8.85 -7.58 -6.75
N GLU A 27 7.57 -7.82 -6.99
CA GLU A 27 7.08 -8.97 -7.75
C GLU A 27 7.59 -8.95 -9.20
N ARG A 28 7.53 -7.78 -9.86
CA ARG A 28 8.11 -7.58 -11.21
C ARG A 28 9.64 -7.69 -11.25
N LEU A 29 10.32 -7.43 -10.14
CA LEU A 29 11.76 -7.58 -10.00
C LEU A 29 12.20 -9.00 -9.59
N ASN A 30 11.30 -9.99 -9.56
CA ASN A 30 11.59 -11.34 -9.09
C ASN A 30 12.12 -11.39 -7.64
N MET A 31 11.86 -10.35 -6.84
CA MET A 31 12.20 -10.35 -5.41
C MET A 31 11.09 -11.01 -4.60
N PRO A 32 11.43 -11.77 -3.54
CA PRO A 32 10.43 -12.35 -2.66
C PRO A 32 9.69 -11.25 -1.92
N VAL A 33 8.40 -11.09 -2.23
CA VAL A 33 7.51 -10.16 -1.53
C VAL A 33 6.23 -10.87 -1.10
N VAL A 34 5.77 -10.57 0.11
CA VAL A 34 4.59 -11.20 0.70
C VAL A 34 3.47 -10.17 0.77
N ALA A 35 2.68 -10.05 -0.30
CA ALA A 35 1.54 -9.14 -0.37
C ALA A 35 0.58 -9.32 0.82
N SER A 36 0.36 -10.57 1.26
CA SER A 36 -0.51 -10.90 2.40
C SER A 36 0.02 -10.42 3.75
N GLU A 37 1.34 -10.26 3.90
CA GLU A 37 1.93 -9.71 5.13
C GLU A 37 1.75 -8.20 5.19
N VAL A 38 1.94 -7.54 4.03
CA VAL A 38 1.68 -6.12 3.87
C VAL A 38 0.19 -5.83 4.10
N GLU A 39 -0.72 -6.60 3.52
CA GLU A 39 -2.16 -6.46 3.73
C GLU A 39 -2.55 -6.62 5.21
N ARG A 40 -1.85 -7.48 5.95
CA ARG A 40 -2.06 -7.69 7.40
C ARG A 40 -1.51 -6.54 8.24
N GLN A 41 -0.48 -5.84 7.77
CA GLN A 41 0.01 -4.63 8.42
C GLN A 41 -0.92 -3.44 8.17
N GLN A 42 -1.64 -3.43 7.05
CA GLN A 42 -2.58 -2.35 6.77
C GLN A 42 -3.83 -2.42 7.64
N PRO A 43 -4.34 -1.26 8.09
CA PRO A 43 -5.53 -1.24 8.91
C PRO A 43 -6.75 -1.73 8.13
N ALA A 44 -7.68 -2.40 8.82
CA ALA A 44 -8.78 -3.15 8.19
C ALA A 44 -9.62 -2.33 7.21
N HIS A 45 -9.83 -1.04 7.49
CA HIS A 45 -10.59 -0.12 6.65
C HIS A 45 -9.87 0.27 5.34
N LEU A 46 -8.55 0.04 5.25
CA LEU A 46 -7.75 0.31 4.04
C LEU A 46 -7.34 -0.96 3.29
N ARG A 47 -7.70 -2.15 3.78
CA ARG A 47 -7.42 -3.41 3.07
C ARG A 47 -8.15 -3.49 1.72
N ALA A 48 -9.36 -2.93 1.64
CA ALA A 48 -10.09 -2.79 0.39
C ALA A 48 -9.33 -1.88 -0.60
N TYR A 49 -8.91 -0.70 -0.13
CA TYR A 49 -8.13 0.27 -0.91
C TYR A 49 -6.77 -0.31 -1.34
N PHE A 50 -6.09 -1.05 -0.47
CA PHE A 50 -4.83 -1.74 -0.77
C PHE A 50 -4.99 -2.75 -1.90
N ASN A 51 -6.05 -3.58 -1.87
CA ASN A 51 -6.33 -4.55 -2.92
C ASN A 51 -6.64 -3.88 -4.25
N GLU A 52 -7.42 -2.79 -4.26
CA GLU A 52 -7.67 -2.02 -5.47
C GLU A 52 -6.37 -1.43 -6.05
N ARG A 53 -5.49 -0.90 -5.19
CA ARG A 53 -4.20 -0.38 -5.62
C ARG A 53 -3.26 -1.47 -6.12
N LEU A 54 -3.19 -2.60 -5.42
CA LEU A 54 -2.43 -3.76 -5.85
C LEU A 54 -2.90 -4.25 -7.22
N ALA A 55 -4.21 -4.42 -7.41
CA ALA A 55 -4.78 -4.84 -8.69
C ALA A 55 -4.52 -3.83 -9.82
N PHE A 56 -4.46 -2.54 -9.50
CA PHE A 56 -4.09 -1.50 -10.46
C PHE A 56 -2.60 -1.52 -10.83
N LEU A 57 -1.73 -1.93 -9.90
CA LEU A 57 -0.26 -1.86 -10.03
C LEU A 57 0.38 -3.18 -10.50
N SER A 58 -0.26 -4.32 -10.19
CA SER A 58 0.16 -5.68 -10.55
C SER A 58 0.24 -5.84 -12.07
#